data_AF-A0A959JDV2-F1
#
_entry.id   AF-A0A959JDV2-F1
#
_cell.length_a   1.000
_cell.length_b   1.000
_cell.length_c   1.000
_cell.angle_alpha   90.00
_cell.angle_beta   90.00
_cell.angle_gamma   90.00
#
_symmetry.space_group_name_H-M   'P 1'
#
loop_
_entity.id
_entity.type
_entity.pdbx_description
1 polymer ?
#
loop_
_entity_poly.entity_id
_entity_poly.type
_entity_poly.pdbx_seq_one_letter_code
_entity_poly.pdbx_strand_id
1 'polypeptide(L)'
;LDGLATGVSAIIGATLGILAYVSGNKLIADYLNIFYLPNTQEIVIFAASFLGACVGFLWHNAYPARVFMGDTGSLTLGGIIAAMAILLRKELLIPILCGIFLVETLSVVLQVSYFKYSKRKFGEGRRLFRMAPLHHHYQKLGMPESRIVVRFWIVAIMLAVITLITLKVR
;
A
#
# COMPACT_ATOMS: atom_id res chain seq x y z
N LEU A 1 -9.20 3.08 9.52
CA LEU A 1 -10.29 3.76 8.80
C LEU A 1 -10.94 2.79 7.85
N ASP A 2 -12.26 2.88 7.74
CA ASP A 2 -13.11 2.03 6.91
C ASP A 2 -12.67 2.09 5.44
N GLY A 3 -12.32 0.96 4.85
CA GLY A 3 -11.88 0.83 3.46
C GLY A 3 -10.45 1.30 3.16
N LEU A 4 -9.72 1.89 4.11
CA LEU A 4 -8.38 2.44 3.83
C LEU A 4 -7.37 1.35 3.46
N ALA A 5 -7.18 0.35 4.33
CA ALA A 5 -6.19 -0.68 4.11
C ALA A 5 -6.55 -1.56 2.90
N THR A 6 -7.79 -2.04 2.83
CA THR A 6 -8.26 -2.88 1.73
C THR A 6 -8.18 -2.18 0.38
N GLY A 7 -8.60 -0.91 0.28
CA GLY A 7 -8.57 -0.19 -0.99
C GLY A 7 -7.15 0.09 -1.48
N VAL A 8 -6.23 0.46 -0.58
CA VAL A 8 -4.81 0.61 -0.92
C VAL A 8 -4.19 -0.72 -1.35
N SER A 9 -4.48 -1.81 -0.62
CA SER A 9 -4.01 -3.15 -1.00
C SER A 9 -4.56 -3.63 -2.34
N ALA A 10 -5.82 -3.34 -2.67
CA ALA A 10 -6.40 -3.66 -3.97
C ALA A 10 -5.62 -3.02 -5.12
N ILE A 11 -5.30 -1.72 -4.99
CA ILE A 11 -4.52 -0.97 -5.99
C ILE A 11 -3.11 -1.56 -6.15
N ILE A 12 -2.46 -1.90 -5.03
CA ILE A 12 -1.14 -2.54 -5.04
C ILE A 12 -1.20 -3.92 -5.72
N GLY A 13 -2.17 -4.75 -5.35
CA GLY A 13 -2.37 -6.08 -5.93
C GLY A 13 -2.64 -6.03 -7.44
N ALA A 14 -3.48 -5.10 -7.89
CA ALA A 14 -3.71 -4.86 -9.31
C ALA A 14 -2.43 -4.48 -10.05
N THR A 15 -1.64 -3.58 -9.47
CA THR A 15 -0.36 -3.13 -10.06
C THR A 15 0.64 -4.27 -10.14
N LEU A 16 0.78 -5.08 -9.09
CA LEU A 16 1.63 -6.27 -9.09
C LEU A 16 1.15 -7.32 -10.10
N GLY A 17 -0.17 -7.48 -10.28
CA GLY A 17 -0.73 -8.35 -11.32
C GLY A 17 -0.37 -7.89 -12.74
N ILE A 18 -0.43 -6.58 -13.00
CA ILE A 18 0.04 -6.01 -14.28
C ILE A 18 1.55 -6.28 -14.45
N LEU A 19 2.36 -6.04 -13.42
CA LEU A 19 3.80 -6.29 -13.46
C LEU A 19 4.13 -7.77 -13.72
N ALA A 20 3.35 -8.68 -13.13
CA ALA A 20 3.48 -10.12 -13.35
C ALA A 20 3.20 -10.50 -14.81
N TYR A 21 2.14 -9.94 -15.39
CA TYR A 21 1.76 -10.18 -16.78
C TYR A 21 2.83 -9.68 -17.76
N VAL A 22 3.28 -8.44 -17.55
CA VAL A 22 4.28 -7.78 -18.39
C VAL A 22 5.62 -8.53 -18.33
N SER A 23 6.04 -8.97 -17.14
CA SER A 23 7.31 -9.72 -16.97
C SER A 23 7.23 -11.16 -17.50
N GLY A 24 6.01 -11.71 -17.65
CA GLY A 24 5.75 -13.07 -18.14
C GLY A 24 5.58 -13.20 -19.65
N ASN A 25 5.51 -12.08 -20.36
CA ASN A 25 5.39 -12.06 -21.81
C ASN A 25 6.73 -11.68 -22.44
N LYS A 26 7.35 -12.60 -23.18
CA LYS A 26 8.69 -12.42 -23.76
C LYS A 26 8.77 -11.18 -24.67
N LEU A 27 7.75 -10.95 -25.50
CA LEU A 27 7.72 -9.81 -26.42
C LEU A 27 7.67 -8.47 -25.67
N ILE A 28 6.88 -8.40 -24.60
CA ILE A 28 6.72 -7.18 -23.79
C ILE A 28 7.96 -6.97 -22.91
N ALA A 29 8.50 -8.04 -22.34
CA ALA A 29 9.71 -7.98 -21.53
C ALA A 29 10.90 -7.46 -22.33
N ASP A 30 11.09 -7.97 -23.55
CA ASP A 30 12.13 -7.51 -24.47
C ASP A 30 11.90 -6.05 -24.90
N TYR A 31 10.65 -5.66 -25.20
CA TYR A 31 10.31 -4.28 -25.57
C TYR A 31 10.56 -3.27 -24.45
N LEU A 32 10.22 -3.62 -23.21
CA LEU A 32 10.42 -2.79 -22.03
C LEU A 32 11.84 -2.90 -21.46
N ASN A 33 12.68 -3.79 -22.01
CA ASN A 33 14.01 -4.10 -21.50
C ASN A 33 14.00 -4.47 -20.00
N ILE A 34 13.02 -5.30 -19.61
CA ILE A 34 12.88 -5.82 -18.25
C ILE A 34 13.23 -7.30 -18.22
N PHE A 35 13.68 -7.78 -17.06
CA PHE A 35 13.98 -9.19 -16.87
C PHE A 35 12.75 -10.07 -17.13
N TYR A 36 12.85 -10.97 -18.10
CA TYR A 36 11.80 -11.95 -18.39
C TYR A 36 11.77 -13.02 -17.30
N LEU A 37 10.61 -13.20 -16.67
CA LEU A 37 10.38 -14.28 -15.72
C LEU A 37 9.42 -15.31 -16.34
N PRO A 38 9.87 -16.55 -16.59
CA PRO A 38 8.96 -17.59 -17.07
C PRO A 38 7.92 -17.94 -15.99
N ASN A 39 6.74 -18.38 -16.44
CA ASN A 39 5.65 -18.90 -15.60
C ASN A 39 5.04 -17.91 -14.58
N THR A 40 5.19 -16.60 -14.76
CA THR A 40 4.51 -15.60 -13.90
C THR A 40 3.00 -15.49 -14.16
N GLN A 41 2.45 -16.22 -15.13
CA GLN A 41 1.02 -16.26 -15.44
C GLN A 41 0.18 -16.72 -14.24
N GLU A 42 0.69 -17.67 -13.45
CA GLU A 42 0.03 -18.12 -12.21
C GLU A 42 -0.09 -16.99 -11.17
N ILE A 43 0.92 -16.12 -11.12
CA ILE A 43 0.91 -14.95 -10.23
C ILE A 43 -0.15 -13.94 -10.68
N VAL A 44 -0.40 -13.82 -12.00
CA VAL A 44 -1.48 -12.96 -12.53
C VAL A 44 -2.85 -13.47 -12.08
N ILE A 45 -3.09 -14.79 -12.16
CA ILE A 45 -4.34 -15.41 -11.73
C ILE A 45 -4.55 -15.14 -10.23
N PHE A 46 -3.53 -15.39 -9.42
CA PHE A 46 -3.59 -15.12 -7.99
C PHE A 46 -3.82 -13.64 -7.67
N ALA A 47 -3.15 -12.72 -8.39
CA ALA A 47 -3.34 -11.29 -8.24
C ALA A 47 -4.79 -10.86 -8.55
N ALA A 48 -5.40 -11.46 -9.57
CA ALA A 48 -6.80 -11.21 -9.92
C ALA A 48 -7.76 -11.71 -8.84
N SER A 49 -7.52 -12.91 -8.28
CA SER A 49 -8.29 -13.43 -7.14
C SER A 49 -8.13 -12.55 -5.89
N PHE A 50 -6.91 -12.11 -5.60
CA PHE A 50 -6.61 -11.19 -4.51
C PHE A 50 -7.33 -9.84 -4.66
N LEU A 51 -7.30 -9.26 -5.87
CA LEU A 51 -8.02 -8.04 -6.20
C LEU A 51 -9.54 -8.23 -6.02
N GLY A 52 -10.10 -9.33 -6.54
CA GLY A 52 -11.50 -9.68 -6.38
C GLY A 52 -11.91 -9.82 -4.91
N ALA A 53 -11.09 -10.48 -4.09
CA ALA A 53 -11.31 -10.60 -2.65
C ALA A 53 -11.26 -9.24 -1.94
N CYS A 54 -10.32 -8.36 -2.30
CA CYS A 54 -10.25 -7.01 -1.74
C CYS A 54 -11.49 -6.18 -2.11
N VAL A 55 -11.92 -6.23 -3.38
CA VAL A 55 -13.13 -5.52 -3.83
C VAL A 55 -14.39 -6.07 -3.16
N GLY A 56 -14.51 -7.40 -3.05
CA GLY A 56 -15.62 -8.05 -2.35
C GLY A 56 -15.65 -7.71 -0.86
N PHE A 57 -14.50 -7.69 -0.18
CA PHE A 57 -14.42 -7.27 1.21
C PHE A 57 -14.76 -5.79 1.38
N LEU A 58 -14.30 -4.93 0.47
CA LEU A 58 -14.57 -3.51 0.48
C LEU A 58 -16.07 -3.19 0.38
N TRP A 59 -16.87 -4.04 -0.28
CA TRP A 59 -18.33 -3.93 -0.27
C TRP A 59 -18.93 -3.91 1.15
N HIS A 60 -18.31 -4.65 2.08
CA HIS A 60 -18.74 -4.73 3.48
C HIS A 60 -17.95 -3.82 4.42
N ASN A 61 -16.76 -3.36 3.99
CA ASN A 61 -15.85 -2.55 4.79
C ASN A 61 -15.84 -1.05 4.40
N ALA A 62 -16.48 -0.67 3.30
CA ALA A 62 -16.67 0.73 2.93
C ALA A 62 -17.51 1.46 3.99
N TYR A 63 -17.19 2.73 4.24
CA TYR A 63 -17.86 3.52 5.27
C TYR A 63 -19.37 3.63 5.01
N PRO A 64 -20.23 3.37 6.01
CA PRO A 64 -19.92 2.85 7.36
C PRO A 64 -19.66 1.33 7.37
N ALA A 65 -18.51 0.90 7.90
CA ALA A 65 -18.11 -0.51 7.85
C ALA A 65 -19.03 -1.42 8.68
N ARG A 66 -19.39 -2.57 8.10
CA ARG A 66 -20.13 -3.65 8.77
C ARG A 66 -19.23 -4.77 9.25
N VAL A 67 -18.11 -4.97 8.56
CA VAL A 67 -17.11 -6.00 8.86
C VAL A 67 -15.74 -5.34 8.97
N PHE A 68 -15.04 -5.61 10.07
CA PHE A 68 -13.67 -5.18 10.28
C PHE A 68 -12.69 -6.27 9.86
N MET A 69 -11.56 -5.83 9.34
CA MET A 69 -10.56 -6.71 8.73
C MET A 69 -9.79 -7.55 9.75
N GLY A 70 -9.56 -7.00 10.95
CA GLY A 70 -8.76 -7.63 12.00
C GLY A 70 -7.28 -7.84 11.63
N ASP A 71 -6.52 -8.40 12.58
CA ASP A 71 -5.09 -8.67 12.39
C ASP A 71 -4.84 -9.81 11.39
N THR A 72 -5.74 -10.79 11.34
CA THR A 72 -5.68 -11.89 10.38
C THR A 72 -5.67 -11.36 8.95
N GLY A 73 -6.56 -10.42 8.62
CA GLY A 73 -6.58 -9.82 7.29
C GLY A 73 -5.34 -8.96 7.05
N SER A 74 -4.99 -8.08 8.00
CA SER A 74 -3.99 -7.02 7.77
C SER A 74 -2.59 -7.60 7.57
N LEU A 75 -2.21 -8.57 8.40
CA LEU A 75 -0.94 -9.29 8.28
C LEU A 75 -0.89 -10.13 7.00
N THR A 76 -2.01 -10.76 6.62
CA THR A 76 -2.10 -11.56 5.40
C THR A 76 -1.95 -10.71 4.14
N LEU A 77 -2.62 -9.55 4.04
CA LEU A 77 -2.45 -8.66 2.88
C LEU A 77 -1.01 -8.17 2.75
N GLY A 78 -0.38 -7.78 3.87
CA GLY A 78 1.02 -7.36 3.88
C GLY A 78 1.96 -8.47 3.44
N GLY A 79 1.78 -9.69 3.96
CA GLY A 79 2.56 -10.86 3.59
C GLY A 79 2.42 -11.24 2.12
N ILE A 80 1.19 -11.22 1.59
CA ILE A 80 0.91 -11.49 0.17
C ILE A 80 1.59 -10.47 -0.73
N ILE A 81 1.45 -9.17 -0.42
CA ILE A 81 2.07 -8.10 -1.21
C ILE A 81 3.60 -8.24 -1.24
N ALA A 82 4.21 -8.53 -0.09
CA ALA A 82 5.65 -8.76 0.00
C ALA A 82 6.08 -10.00 -0.79
N ALA A 83 5.36 -11.12 -0.64
CA ALA A 83 5.66 -12.36 -1.35
C ALA A 83 5.58 -12.19 -2.87
N MET A 84 4.51 -11.55 -3.36
CA MET A 84 4.35 -11.25 -4.79
C MET A 84 5.49 -10.37 -5.32
N ALA A 85 5.89 -9.34 -4.58
CA ALA A 85 6.95 -8.45 -5.00
C ALA A 85 8.33 -9.15 -5.08
N ILE A 86 8.61 -10.09 -4.17
CA ILE A 86 9.82 -10.93 -4.20
C ILE A 86 9.78 -11.91 -5.38
N LEU A 87 8.65 -12.60 -5.59
CA LEU A 87 8.50 -13.54 -6.72
C LEU A 87 8.68 -12.86 -8.08
N LEU A 88 8.27 -11.59 -8.20
CA LEU A 88 8.43 -10.79 -9.41
C LEU A 88 9.79 -10.11 -9.54
N ARG A 89 10.66 -10.20 -8.53
CA ARG A 89 11.94 -9.46 -8.45
C ARG A 89 11.76 -7.94 -8.63
N LYS A 90 10.72 -7.38 -7.98
CA LYS A 90 10.36 -5.95 -8.02
C LYS A 90 10.40 -5.32 -6.63
N GLU A 91 11.30 -5.78 -5.78
CA GLU A 91 11.44 -5.39 -4.38
C GLU A 91 11.76 -3.90 -4.23
N LEU A 92 12.60 -3.37 -5.11
CA LEU A 92 12.98 -1.96 -5.12
C LEU A 92 11.83 -1.01 -5.44
N LEU A 93 10.74 -1.52 -6.04
CA LEU A 93 9.55 -0.73 -6.34
C LEU A 93 8.55 -0.70 -5.17
N ILE A 94 8.69 -1.59 -4.17
CA ILE A 94 7.80 -1.65 -3.00
C ILE A 94 7.74 -0.32 -2.23
N PRO A 95 8.86 0.40 -1.95
CA PRO A 95 8.77 1.66 -1.20
C PRO A 95 7.90 2.72 -1.88
N ILE A 96 7.87 2.73 -3.22
CA ILE A 96 7.03 3.64 -4.01
C ILE A 96 5.59 3.12 -4.02
N LEU A 97 5.39 1.86 -4.40
CA LEU A 97 4.07 1.27 -4.57
C LEU A 97 3.29 1.18 -3.24
N CYS A 98 3.96 0.78 -2.16
CA CYS A 98 3.42 0.72 -0.81
C CYS A 98 3.64 2.03 -0.04
N GLY A 99 3.88 3.15 -0.73
CA GLY A 99 4.28 4.41 -0.12
C GLY A 99 3.33 4.92 0.96
N ILE A 100 2.02 4.66 0.83
CA ILE A 100 1.04 4.98 1.88
C ILE A 100 1.29 4.19 3.16
N PHE A 101 1.45 2.87 3.07
CA PHE A 101 1.74 2.04 4.24
C PHE A 101 3.08 2.44 4.86
N LEU A 102 4.08 2.72 4.03
CA LEU A 102 5.39 3.17 4.48
C LEU A 102 5.32 4.51 5.22
N VAL A 103 4.62 5.50 4.67
CA VAL A 103 4.43 6.82 5.29
C VAL A 103 3.62 6.73 6.60
N GLU A 104 2.60 5.86 6.65
CA GLU A 104 1.84 5.58 7.87
C GLU A 104 2.75 4.99 8.97
N THR A 105 3.54 3.97 8.65
CA THR A 105 4.50 3.38 9.60
C THR A 105 5.58 4.39 10.02
N LEU A 106 6.15 5.13 9.06
CA LEU A 106 7.14 6.17 9.35
C LEU A 106 6.59 7.26 10.26
N SER A 107 5.32 7.65 10.10
CA SER A 107 4.69 8.64 10.96
C SER A 107 4.67 8.20 12.43
N VAL A 108 4.42 6.91 12.69
CA VAL A 108 4.44 6.33 14.04
C VAL A 108 5.88 6.29 14.59
N VAL A 109 6.84 5.82 13.78
CA VAL A 109 8.25 5.76 14.19
C VAL A 109 8.77 7.16 14.54
N LEU A 110 8.50 8.16 13.69
CA LEU A 110 8.88 9.56 13.94
C LEU A 110 8.21 10.12 15.18
N GLN A 111 6.90 9.90 15.35
CA GLN A 111 6.15 10.37 16.51
C GLN A 111 6.69 9.80 17.82
N VAL A 112 6.91 8.48 17.90
CA VAL A 112 7.42 7.81 19.11
C VAL A 112 8.86 8.22 19.39
N SER A 113 9.69 8.29 18.36
CA SER A 113 11.10 8.70 18.49
C SER A 113 11.23 10.14 18.98
N TYR A 114 10.45 11.06 18.40
CA TYR A 114 10.43 12.46 18.79
C TYR A 114 9.90 12.66 20.22
N PHE A 115 8.83 11.95 20.60
CA PHE A 115 8.28 12.03 21.96
C PHE A 115 9.28 11.54 23.01
N LYS A 116 9.99 10.44 22.73
CA LYS A 116 11.06 9.92 23.61
C LYS A 116 12.23 10.91 23.70
N TYR A 117 12.65 11.48 22.57
CA TYR A 117 13.73 12.46 22.51
C TYR A 117 13.39 13.74 23.30
N SER A 118 12.21 14.32 23.07
CA SER A 118 11.83 15.56 23.73
C SER A 118 11.67 15.38 25.23
N LYS A 119 11.11 14.24 25.67
CA LYS A 119 10.94 13.93 27.10
C LYS A 119 12.30 13.82 27.81
N ARG A 120 13.30 13.25 27.13
CA ARG A 120 14.68 13.16 27.65
C ARG A 120 15.39 14.51 27.68
N LYS A 121 15.19 15.37 26.67
CA LYS A 121 15.93 16.63 26.53
C LYS A 121 15.29 17.81 27.26
N PHE A 122 13.96 17.89 27.28
CA PHE A 122 13.19 19.05 27.75
C PHE A 122 12.27 18.72 28.94
N GLY A 123 12.33 17.49 29.48
CA GLY A 123 11.44 17.03 30.56
C GLY A 123 10.00 16.72 30.13
N GLU A 124 9.52 17.36 29.06
CA GLU A 124 8.16 17.20 28.54
C GLU A 124 8.10 16.47 27.18
N GLY A 125 7.11 15.59 27.06
CA GLY A 125 6.83 14.86 25.82
C GLY A 125 6.06 15.75 24.83
N ARG A 126 6.74 16.19 23.76
CA ARG A 126 6.15 16.95 22.66
C ARG A 126 5.82 15.98 21.52
N ARG A 127 4.72 16.26 20.81
CA ARG A 127 4.23 15.44 19.71
C ARG A 127 4.48 16.18 18.39
N LEU A 128 4.92 15.46 17.36
CA LEU A 128 5.15 16.02 16.02
C LEU A 128 3.81 16.17 15.28
N PHE A 129 3.03 15.10 15.26
CA PHE A 129 1.66 15.08 14.73
C PHE A 129 0.65 15.16 15.88
N ARG A 130 -0.54 15.73 15.62
CA ARG A 130 -1.67 15.73 16.58
C ARG A 130 -2.00 14.32 17.11
N MET A 131 -1.92 13.32 16.24
CA MET A 131 -2.04 11.89 16.55
C MET A 131 -1.30 11.12 15.46
N ALA A 132 -0.66 10.00 15.80
CA ALA A 132 -0.14 9.04 14.83
C ALA A 132 -0.98 7.76 14.92
N PRO A 133 -1.23 7.05 13.81
CA PRO A 133 -0.71 7.27 12.45
C PRO A 133 -1.33 8.48 11.72
N LEU A 134 -0.87 8.78 10.50
CA LEU A 134 -1.21 10.00 9.74
C LEU A 134 -2.70 10.15 9.44
N HIS A 135 -3.42 9.06 9.18
CA HIS A 135 -4.86 9.15 8.98
C HIS A 135 -5.60 9.72 10.22
N HIS A 136 -5.14 9.40 11.45
CA HIS A 136 -5.70 9.99 12.67
C HIS A 136 -5.29 11.45 12.87
N HIS A 137 -4.11 11.86 12.37
CA HIS A 137 -3.73 13.26 12.33
C HIS A 137 -4.77 14.10 11.56
N TYR A 138 -5.17 13.63 10.37
CA TYR A 138 -6.16 14.32 9.54
C TYR A 138 -7.57 14.29 10.14
N GLN A 139 -7.96 13.21 10.82
CA GLN A 139 -9.22 13.20 11.58
C GLN A 139 -9.23 14.25 12.70
N LYS A 140 -8.11 14.40 13.43
CA LYS A 140 -7.96 15.45 14.47
C LYS A 140 -7.87 16.88 13.91
N LEU A 141 -7.73 17.04 12.61
CA LEU A 141 -7.85 18.31 11.90
C LEU A 141 -9.30 18.60 11.46
N GLY A 142 -10.24 17.72 11.76
CA GLY A 142 -11.66 17.87 11.41
C GLY A 142 -12.03 17.33 10.03
N MET A 143 -11.14 16.55 9.39
CA MET A 143 -11.45 15.96 8.08
C MET A 143 -12.37 14.72 8.24
N PRO A 144 -13.47 14.62 7.46
CA PRO A 144 -14.31 13.43 7.46
C PRO A 144 -13.54 12.18 7.03
N GLU A 145 -13.84 11.04 7.66
CA GLU A 145 -13.15 9.77 7.41
C GLU A 145 -13.20 9.34 5.94
N SER A 146 -14.38 9.36 5.33
CA SER A 146 -14.57 9.02 3.90
C SER A 146 -13.69 9.88 2.98
N ARG A 147 -13.54 11.17 3.30
CA ARG A 147 -12.68 12.09 2.54
C ARG A 147 -11.20 11.73 2.67
N ILE A 148 -10.75 11.31 3.85
CA ILE A 148 -9.36 10.86 4.07
C ILE A 148 -9.11 9.60 3.25
N VAL A 149 -10.00 8.60 3.35
CA VAL A 149 -9.88 7.31 2.66
C VAL A 149 -9.77 7.50 1.14
N VAL A 150 -10.69 8.26 0.55
CA VAL A 150 -10.68 8.50 -0.90
C VAL A 150 -9.42 9.26 -1.34
N ARG A 151 -8.95 10.24 -0.55
CA ARG A 151 -7.69 10.97 -0.86
C ARG A 151 -6.48 10.05 -0.81
N PHE A 152 -6.45 9.12 0.15
CA PHE A 152 -5.40 8.11 0.23
C PHE A 152 -5.46 7.19 -0.99
N TRP A 153 -6.65 6.78 -1.45
CA TRP A 153 -6.76 6.00 -2.69
C TRP A 153 -6.28 6.76 -3.92
N ILE A 154 -6.59 8.05 -4.04
CA ILE A 154 -6.08 8.89 -5.13
C ILE A 154 -4.54 8.90 -5.12
N VAL A 155 -3.91 9.09 -3.95
CA VAL A 155 -2.45 9.01 -3.81
C VAL A 155 -1.92 7.62 -4.14
N ALA A 156 -2.61 6.55 -3.74
CA ALA A 156 -2.23 5.18 -4.06
C ALA A 156 -2.22 4.91 -5.57
N ILE A 157 -3.26 5.38 -6.28
CA ILE A 157 -3.36 5.29 -7.74
C ILE A 157 -2.22 6.07 -8.39
N MET A 158 -1.91 7.29 -7.92
CA MET A 158 -0.78 8.06 -8.44
C MET A 158 0.55 7.33 -8.23
N LEU A 159 0.79 6.76 -7.04
CA LEU A 159 2.00 5.97 -6.75
C LEU A 159 2.09 4.70 -7.62
N ALA A 160 0.96 4.04 -7.87
CA ALA A 160 0.87 2.89 -8.77
C ALA A 160 1.24 3.28 -10.21
N VAL A 161 0.71 4.39 -10.71
CA VAL A 161 1.04 4.91 -12.05
C VAL A 161 2.52 5.27 -12.14
N ILE A 162 3.07 5.98 -11.14
CA ILE A 162 4.50 6.28 -11.07
C ILE A 162 5.33 4.99 -11.11
N THR A 163 4.94 3.97 -10.34
CA THR A 163 5.62 2.67 -10.32
C THR A 163 5.65 2.01 -11.70
N LEU A 164 4.54 2.05 -12.45
CA LEU A 164 4.48 1.52 -13.81
C LEU A 164 5.33 2.33 -14.79
N ILE A 165 5.34 3.66 -14.67
CA ILE A 165 6.17 4.53 -15.52
C ILE A 165 7.65 4.27 -15.28
N THR A 166 8.07 4.05 -14.03
CA THR A 166 9.47 3.77 -13.66
C THR A 166 10.03 2.54 -14.39
N LEU A 167 9.19 1.57 -14.78
CA LEU A 167 9.65 0.43 -15.60
C LEU A 167 10.23 0.84 -16.95
N LYS A 168 9.76 1.95 -17.52
CA LYS A 168 10.18 2.46 -18.83
C LYS A 168 11.32 3.47 -18.71
N VAL A 169 11.63 3.93 -17.50
CA VAL A 169 12.70 4.89 -17.26
C VAL A 169 14.03 4.15 -17.40
N ARG A 170 14.69 4.44 -18.52
CA ARG A 170 16.04 4.00 -18.86
C ARG A 170 17.07 4.63 -17.94
#